data_AF-A0A836BNA4-F1
#
_entry.id   AF-A0A836BNA4-F1
#
_cell.length_a   1.000
_cell.length_b   1.000
_cell.length_c   1.000
_cell.angle_alpha   90.00
_cell.angle_beta   90.00
_cell.angle_gamma   90.00
#
_symmetry.space_group_name_H-M   'P 1'
#
loop_
_entity.id
_entity.type
_entity.pdbx_description
1 polymer ?
#
loop_
_entity_poly.entity_id
_entity_poly.type
_entity_poly.pdbx_seq_one_letter_code
_entity_poly.pdbx_strand_id
1 'polypeptide(L)'
;MDALPHPADPAPELDPVAAVWQSPELLGCVSSFLEPSHAAWSLIHVNKAAAAAASSDGTQPVPRAVSLRWLLGSGQLASPEGLAHARAMCYRLTLQQRVRFLCHCVASGCSMESLQGAVVAAGLSPPPREVLFAAAAAGRVEVCRWLVEALGCPGLHRLSCLCLLSAAGARAGPGPEVAKAALAWLEPAAREGWSAREVAVAVRGDIPAVQRLIDEQDGDDEYAYFMALSTPPRKGPNFARFDRLPSDFELRRITAQRDLEQPSPHRQPWSCLATTQAFYQEPHAAQAVFRLTEIPPEELTAFMLDTAAEAGNADAVRFLLSRGLRLRYRPPGVKAFAGLLDSDDDDDFFAEFADFGDADGLALGSNVEILQALHAAGCMGDPAARFKQGLEAGCLPVVSWLAETFGAEALGANILSYRTAARSGSVALLQALPGLLGPAVHGPYHGALGDAASSGCEQAVDWIASQNPSNWDISFLSATHNSDLSMMQRLRKLGCRWGRQDPKHLAEAASRVPASASALSWAMEPGVPASWEAAAAEARAEAKAQAEAEARAEAERARRRRPLEAAGVSGEAARNQRRRA
;
A
#
# COMPACT_ATOMS: atom_id res chain seq x y z
N MET A 1 -13.08 -67.02 27.77
CA MET A 1 -13.86 -65.86 27.31
C MET A 1 -12.85 -64.93 26.68
N ASP A 2 -12.52 -65.20 25.42
CA ASP A 2 -11.60 -64.37 24.62
C ASP A 2 -12.44 -63.48 23.71
N ALA A 3 -12.23 -62.17 23.82
CA ALA A 3 -12.92 -61.15 23.04
C ALA A 3 -12.23 -60.99 21.68
N LEU A 4 -12.99 -61.24 20.60
CA LEU A 4 -12.57 -61.00 19.23
C LEU A 4 -12.43 -59.48 18.94
N PRO A 5 -11.43 -59.06 18.14
CA PRO A 5 -11.23 -57.66 17.80
C PRO A 5 -12.28 -57.18 16.78
N HIS A 6 -12.75 -55.94 16.98
CA HIS A 6 -13.68 -55.24 16.09
C HIS A 6 -12.99 -54.92 14.74
N PRO A 7 -13.65 -55.13 13.58
CA PRO A 7 -13.09 -54.72 12.29
C PRO A 7 -12.99 -53.19 12.22
N ALA A 8 -11.83 -52.70 11.77
CA ALA A 8 -11.57 -51.29 11.54
C ALA A 8 -12.45 -50.76 10.39
N ASP A 9 -13.02 -49.56 10.57
CA ASP A 9 -13.77 -48.87 9.53
C ASP A 9 -12.89 -48.61 8.28
N PRO A 10 -13.44 -48.78 7.06
CA PRO A 10 -12.71 -48.47 5.84
C PRO A 10 -12.44 -46.96 5.75
N ALA A 11 -11.19 -46.60 5.43
CA ALA A 11 -10.78 -45.22 5.23
C ALA A 11 -11.65 -44.54 4.15
N PRO A 12 -12.00 -43.25 4.30
CA PRO A 12 -12.83 -42.55 3.33
C PRO A 12 -12.16 -42.53 1.96
N GLU A 13 -12.89 -43.00 0.95
CA GLU A 13 -12.47 -43.04 -0.45
C GLU A 13 -12.27 -41.60 -0.95
N LEU A 14 -11.02 -41.19 -1.16
CA LEU A 14 -10.67 -39.86 -1.63
C LEU A 14 -11.04 -39.70 -3.11
N ASP A 15 -11.49 -38.49 -3.46
CA ASP A 15 -11.82 -38.09 -4.84
C ASP A 15 -10.68 -38.45 -5.81
N PRO A 16 -10.93 -39.27 -6.85
CA PRO A 16 -9.90 -39.70 -7.80
C PRO A 16 -9.26 -38.52 -8.54
N VAL A 17 -9.94 -37.38 -8.67
CA VAL A 17 -9.36 -36.16 -9.25
C VAL A 17 -8.32 -35.55 -8.30
N ALA A 18 -8.55 -35.61 -6.98
CA ALA A 18 -7.60 -35.13 -5.99
C ALA A 18 -6.36 -36.04 -5.85
N ALA A 19 -6.45 -37.32 -6.25
CA ALA A 19 -5.34 -38.27 -6.25
C ALA A 19 -4.33 -38.03 -7.39
N VAL A 20 -4.80 -37.57 -8.56
CA VAL A 20 -3.93 -37.25 -9.72
C VAL A 20 -2.94 -36.11 -9.41
N TRP A 21 -3.37 -35.15 -8.59
CA TRP A 21 -2.54 -34.00 -8.18
C TRP A 21 -1.63 -34.27 -6.98
N GLN A 22 -1.51 -35.53 -6.52
CA GLN A 22 -0.59 -35.92 -5.45
C GLN A 22 0.76 -36.43 -5.96
N SER A 23 0.94 -36.61 -7.28
CA SER A 23 2.24 -36.96 -7.87
C SER A 23 3.15 -35.71 -7.90
N PRO A 24 4.27 -35.70 -7.15
CA PRO A 24 5.24 -34.60 -7.19
C PRO A 24 5.82 -34.41 -8.59
N GLU A 25 5.99 -35.50 -9.34
CA GLU A 25 6.56 -35.50 -10.69
C GLU A 25 5.64 -34.77 -11.68
N LEU A 26 4.33 -34.96 -11.56
CA LEU A 26 3.34 -34.33 -12.44
C LEU A 26 3.22 -32.82 -12.15
N LEU A 27 3.32 -32.42 -10.89
CA LEU A 27 3.35 -31.01 -10.47
C LEU A 27 4.65 -30.31 -10.85
N GLY A 28 5.80 -30.98 -10.71
CA GLY A 28 7.09 -30.49 -11.20
C GLY A 28 7.05 -30.30 -12.72
N CYS A 29 6.48 -31.25 -13.45
CA CYS A 29 6.33 -31.17 -14.90
C CYS A 29 5.41 -30.00 -15.30
N VAL A 30 4.22 -29.87 -14.70
CA VAL A 30 3.27 -28.76 -15.00
C VAL A 30 3.84 -27.40 -14.61
N SER A 31 4.51 -27.27 -13.46
CA SER A 31 5.12 -26.01 -13.03
C SER A 31 6.27 -25.57 -13.92
N SER A 32 7.03 -26.50 -14.51
CA SER A 32 8.10 -26.19 -15.45
C SER A 32 7.63 -25.53 -16.76
N PHE A 33 6.35 -25.69 -17.11
CA PHE A 33 5.73 -25.05 -18.28
C PHE A 33 5.07 -23.70 -17.97
N LEU A 34 5.03 -23.29 -16.69
CA LEU A 34 4.37 -22.07 -16.25
C LEU A 34 5.40 -21.02 -15.85
N GLU A 35 5.13 -19.75 -16.20
CA GLU A 35 5.88 -18.61 -15.68
C GLU A 35 5.79 -18.58 -14.13
N PRO A 36 6.85 -18.20 -13.39
CA PRO A 36 6.88 -18.32 -11.92
C PRO A 36 5.68 -17.73 -11.17
N SER A 37 5.08 -16.63 -11.66
CA SER A 37 3.88 -16.05 -11.06
C SER A 37 2.62 -16.87 -11.36
N HIS A 38 2.55 -17.54 -12.51
CA HIS A 38 1.44 -18.42 -12.89
C HIS A 38 1.54 -19.81 -12.24
N ALA A 39 2.76 -20.35 -12.08
CA ALA A 39 2.97 -21.56 -11.30
C ALA A 39 2.44 -21.34 -9.87
N ALA A 40 2.72 -20.18 -9.27
CA ALA A 40 2.16 -19.78 -7.99
C ALA A 40 0.63 -19.78 -7.99
N TRP A 41 -0.02 -19.06 -8.90
CA TRP A 41 -1.48 -18.94 -8.92
C TRP A 41 -2.21 -20.24 -9.28
N SER A 42 -1.70 -21.02 -10.23
CA SER A 42 -2.28 -22.30 -10.64
C SER A 42 -2.12 -23.37 -9.56
N LEU A 43 -0.96 -23.44 -8.90
CA LEU A 43 -0.76 -24.37 -7.77
C LEU A 43 -1.51 -23.94 -6.50
N ILE A 44 -1.81 -22.63 -6.34
CA ILE A 44 -2.70 -22.10 -5.30
C ILE A 44 -4.13 -22.64 -5.43
N HIS A 45 -4.60 -22.91 -6.66
CA HIS A 45 -5.94 -23.45 -6.90
C HIS A 45 -6.00 -24.99 -6.83
N VAL A 46 -4.88 -25.68 -6.99
CA VAL A 46 -4.83 -27.14 -7.25
C VAL A 46 -4.43 -27.95 -5.99
N ASN A 47 -5.02 -27.62 -4.84
CA ASN A 47 -4.95 -28.40 -3.58
C ASN A 47 -3.69 -28.20 -2.71
N LYS A 48 -3.88 -28.15 -1.38
CA LYS A 48 -2.86 -27.96 -0.33
C LYS A 48 -1.74 -29.02 -0.37
N ALA A 49 -2.02 -30.21 -0.89
CA ALA A 49 -1.04 -31.29 -1.03
C ALA A 49 -0.01 -31.03 -2.12
N ALA A 50 -0.41 -30.36 -3.21
CA ALA A 50 0.47 -30.06 -4.34
C ALA A 50 1.57 -29.04 -3.97
N ALA A 51 1.21 -28.04 -3.16
CA ALA A 51 2.16 -27.08 -2.62
C ALA A 51 3.18 -27.72 -1.66
N ALA A 52 2.78 -28.78 -0.94
CA ALA A 52 3.68 -29.53 -0.05
C ALA A 52 4.68 -30.41 -0.83
N ALA A 53 4.22 -31.08 -1.91
CA ALA A 53 5.05 -31.90 -2.79
C ALA A 53 6.10 -31.07 -3.57
N ALA A 54 5.77 -29.84 -3.97
CA ALA A 54 6.73 -28.93 -4.61
C ALA A 54 7.87 -28.46 -3.68
N SER A 55 7.68 -28.58 -2.35
CA SER A 55 8.67 -28.16 -1.36
C SER A 55 9.70 -29.24 -1.00
N SER A 56 9.45 -30.51 -1.31
CA SER A 56 10.34 -31.63 -0.95
C SER A 56 11.50 -31.86 -1.92
N ASP A 57 11.40 -31.37 -3.16
CA ASP A 57 12.36 -31.74 -4.22
C ASP A 57 13.56 -30.80 -4.37
N GLY A 58 13.69 -29.77 -3.50
CA GLY A 58 14.90 -28.98 -3.29
C GLY A 58 15.50 -28.22 -4.49
N THR A 59 14.96 -28.37 -5.70
CA THR A 59 15.60 -27.99 -6.96
C THR A 59 14.97 -26.77 -7.63
N GLN A 60 13.81 -26.29 -7.16
CA GLN A 60 13.25 -25.01 -7.58
C GLN A 60 12.76 -24.16 -6.40
N PRO A 61 13.09 -22.84 -6.37
CA PRO A 61 12.58 -21.95 -5.34
C PRO A 61 11.09 -21.74 -5.56
N VAL A 62 10.26 -22.22 -4.62
CA VAL A 62 8.83 -21.87 -4.55
C VAL A 62 8.72 -20.33 -4.56
N PRO A 63 7.84 -19.73 -5.40
CA PRO A 63 7.66 -18.28 -5.42
C PRO A 63 7.32 -17.76 -4.03
N ARG A 64 8.05 -16.73 -3.55
CA ARG A 64 7.99 -16.22 -2.17
C ARG A 64 6.57 -15.95 -1.65
N ALA A 65 5.69 -15.47 -2.54
CA ALA A 65 4.28 -15.22 -2.23
C ALA A 65 3.50 -16.48 -1.85
N VAL A 66 3.84 -17.64 -2.44
CA VAL A 66 3.22 -18.94 -2.16
C VAL A 66 3.66 -19.48 -0.80
N SER A 67 4.95 -19.43 -0.49
CA SER A 67 5.49 -19.87 0.81
C SER A 67 4.89 -19.06 1.97
N LEU A 68 4.73 -17.75 1.79
CA LEU A 68 4.11 -16.88 2.79
C LEU A 68 2.64 -17.18 2.99
N ARG A 69 1.88 -17.35 1.90
CA ARG A 69 0.45 -17.67 1.98
C ARG A 69 0.20 -19.05 2.59
N TRP A 70 1.11 -20.00 2.35
CA TRP A 70 1.07 -21.32 2.99
C TRP A 70 1.28 -21.24 4.50
N LEU A 71 2.30 -20.50 4.97
CA LEU A 71 2.55 -20.27 6.40
C LEU A 71 1.37 -19.58 7.10
N LEU A 72 0.70 -18.66 6.40
CA LEU A 72 -0.47 -17.95 6.90
C LEU A 72 -1.72 -18.84 6.99
N GLY A 73 -1.88 -19.80 6.08
CA GLY A 73 -3.02 -20.70 6.03
C GLY A 73 -2.90 -21.92 6.96
N SER A 74 -1.69 -22.26 7.40
CA SER A 74 -1.42 -23.45 8.22
C SER A 74 -1.34 -23.16 9.73
N GLY A 75 -1.41 -21.90 10.15
CA GLY A 75 -1.19 -21.50 11.56
C GLY A 75 0.27 -21.66 12.02
N GLN A 76 1.18 -22.06 11.13
CA GLN A 76 2.58 -22.30 11.47
C GLN A 76 3.34 -21.04 11.84
N LEU A 77 2.85 -19.85 11.47
CA LEU A 77 3.43 -18.58 11.93
C LEU A 77 3.43 -18.41 13.46
N ALA A 78 2.56 -19.14 14.18
CA ALA A 78 2.57 -19.18 15.64
C ALA A 78 3.68 -20.09 16.21
N SER A 79 4.26 -20.99 15.40
CA SER A 79 5.35 -21.84 15.84
C SER A 79 6.69 -21.10 15.76
N PRO A 80 7.67 -21.43 16.64
CA PRO A 80 9.00 -20.84 16.58
C PRO A 80 9.70 -21.04 15.23
N GLU A 81 9.49 -22.18 14.58
CA GLU A 81 10.07 -22.52 13.28
C GLU A 81 9.44 -21.69 12.15
N GLY A 82 8.11 -21.56 12.12
CA GLY A 82 7.42 -20.76 11.13
C GLY A 82 7.76 -19.27 11.27
N LEU A 83 7.89 -18.79 12.50
CA LEU A 83 8.35 -17.42 12.77
C LEU A 83 9.79 -17.19 12.29
N ALA A 84 10.70 -18.12 12.55
CA ALA A 84 12.08 -18.04 12.08
C ALA A 84 12.17 -18.02 10.54
N HIS A 85 11.38 -18.88 9.88
CA HIS A 85 11.31 -18.92 8.43
C HIS A 85 10.70 -17.62 7.84
N ALA A 86 9.64 -17.10 8.45
CA ALA A 86 9.03 -15.83 8.05
C ALA A 86 10.01 -14.65 8.21
N ARG A 87 10.79 -14.60 9.30
CA ARG A 87 11.87 -13.61 9.50
C ARG A 87 12.94 -13.72 8.41
N ALA A 88 13.39 -14.94 8.09
CA ALA A 88 14.39 -15.16 7.05
C ALA A 88 13.90 -14.69 5.67
N MET A 89 12.60 -14.76 5.39
CA MET A 89 12.03 -14.18 4.18
C MET A 89 11.96 -12.65 4.24
N CYS A 90 11.51 -12.09 5.36
CA CYS A 90 11.39 -10.64 5.57
C CYS A 90 12.75 -9.92 5.50
N TYR A 91 13.84 -10.60 5.83
CA TYR A 91 15.22 -10.09 5.75
C TYR A 91 15.60 -9.52 4.37
N ARG A 92 15.00 -10.02 3.30
CA ARG A 92 15.25 -9.55 1.92
C ARG A 92 14.19 -8.59 1.39
N LEU A 93 13.18 -8.28 2.20
CA LEU A 93 12.07 -7.43 1.80
C LEU A 93 12.35 -5.99 2.22
N THR A 94 12.01 -5.05 1.35
CA THR A 94 11.96 -3.64 1.74
C THR A 94 10.85 -3.41 2.78
N LEU A 95 10.89 -2.29 3.48
CA LEU A 95 9.84 -1.86 4.40
C LEU A 95 8.47 -1.88 3.70
N GLN A 96 8.37 -1.27 2.51
CA GLN A 96 7.14 -1.23 1.73
C GLN A 96 6.65 -2.63 1.35
N GLN A 97 7.56 -3.55 0.99
CA GLN A 97 7.20 -4.94 0.71
C GLN A 97 6.70 -5.67 1.96
N ARG A 98 7.32 -5.45 3.12
CA ARG A 98 6.83 -5.98 4.41
C ARG A 98 5.47 -5.41 4.78
N VAL A 99 5.23 -4.12 4.58
CA VAL A 99 3.91 -3.48 4.78
C VAL A 99 2.86 -4.11 3.87
N ARG A 100 3.16 -4.25 2.56
CA ARG A 100 2.26 -4.90 1.60
C ARG A 100 1.98 -6.35 1.97
N PHE A 101 3.00 -7.08 2.41
CA PHE A 101 2.86 -8.43 2.92
C PHE A 101 1.86 -8.48 4.09
N LEU A 102 2.00 -7.62 5.10
CA LEU A 102 1.06 -7.53 6.21
C LEU A 102 -0.35 -7.14 5.76
N CYS A 103 -0.48 -6.17 4.87
CA CYS A 103 -1.78 -5.79 4.30
C CYS A 103 -2.47 -6.98 3.60
N HIS A 104 -1.70 -7.78 2.87
CA HIS A 104 -2.21 -8.99 2.21
C HIS A 104 -2.61 -10.08 3.23
N CYS A 105 -1.82 -10.29 4.29
CA CYS A 105 -2.16 -11.19 5.39
C CYS A 105 -3.55 -10.86 5.92
N VAL A 106 -3.77 -9.59 6.25
CA VAL A 106 -5.05 -9.12 6.78
C VAL A 106 -6.18 -9.27 5.77
N ALA A 107 -5.96 -8.86 4.52
CA ALA A 107 -6.97 -8.94 3.46
C ALA A 107 -7.37 -10.38 3.11
N SER A 108 -6.45 -11.34 3.27
CA SER A 108 -6.72 -12.77 3.06
C SER A 108 -7.48 -13.42 4.22
N GLY A 109 -7.70 -12.70 5.33
CA GLY A 109 -8.45 -13.19 6.48
C GLY A 109 -7.65 -14.08 7.43
N CYS A 110 -6.32 -13.98 7.46
CA CYS A 110 -5.46 -14.75 8.36
C CYS A 110 -5.90 -14.64 9.84
N SER A 111 -5.65 -15.67 10.65
CA SER A 111 -5.99 -15.60 12.08
C SER A 111 -5.23 -14.48 12.78
N MET A 112 -5.77 -13.97 13.90
CA MET A 112 -5.11 -12.92 14.69
C MET A 112 -3.70 -13.33 15.12
N GLU A 113 -3.53 -14.57 15.59
CA GLU A 113 -2.23 -15.12 15.99
C GLU A 113 -1.24 -15.16 14.82
N SER A 114 -1.69 -15.55 13.63
CA SER A 114 -0.85 -15.56 12.43
C SER A 114 -0.44 -14.15 12.03
N LEU A 115 -1.34 -13.18 12.17
CA LEU A 115 -1.04 -11.77 11.91
C LEU A 115 -0.02 -11.21 12.92
N GLN A 116 -0.20 -11.51 14.21
CA GLN A 116 0.74 -11.12 15.26
C GLN A 116 2.13 -11.71 14.98
N GLY A 117 2.19 -13.00 14.64
CA GLY A 117 3.43 -13.66 14.20
C GLY A 117 4.03 -13.00 12.96
N ALA A 118 3.21 -12.64 11.97
CA ALA A 118 3.66 -11.96 10.76
C ALA A 118 4.21 -10.55 11.03
N VAL A 119 3.60 -9.80 11.95
CA VAL A 119 4.10 -8.49 12.41
C VAL A 119 5.46 -8.63 13.09
N VAL A 120 5.60 -9.61 13.99
CA VAL A 120 6.87 -9.92 14.67
C VAL A 120 7.93 -10.42 13.69
N ALA A 121 7.53 -11.16 12.64
CA ALA A 121 8.42 -11.60 11.57
C ALA A 121 8.89 -10.45 10.69
N ALA A 122 7.97 -9.53 10.38
CA ALA A 122 8.26 -8.31 9.64
C ALA A 122 9.09 -7.32 10.46
N GLY A 123 9.16 -7.44 11.78
CA GLY A 123 9.97 -6.57 12.63
C GLY A 123 9.45 -5.14 12.75
N LEU A 124 8.17 -4.93 12.44
CA LEU A 124 7.52 -3.62 12.47
C LEU A 124 6.78 -3.48 13.79
N SER A 125 7.19 -2.52 14.62
CA SER A 125 6.51 -2.28 15.90
C SER A 125 6.49 -0.79 16.23
N PRO A 126 5.29 -0.17 16.25
CA PRO A 126 4.00 -0.78 15.97
C PRO A 126 3.79 -1.05 14.46
N PRO A 127 2.74 -1.81 14.07
CA PRO A 127 2.44 -2.05 12.66
C PRO A 127 2.06 -0.76 11.92
N PRO A 128 2.45 -0.58 10.67
CA PRO A 128 2.17 0.65 9.92
C PRO A 128 0.65 0.82 9.65
N ARG A 129 0.20 2.08 9.52
CA ARG A 129 -1.24 2.46 9.41
C ARG A 129 -1.94 1.84 8.22
N GLU A 130 -1.21 1.53 7.16
CA GLU A 130 -1.68 0.84 5.96
C GLU A 130 -2.26 -0.53 6.28
N VAL A 131 -1.69 -1.24 7.28
CA VAL A 131 -2.19 -2.55 7.72
C VAL A 131 -3.55 -2.40 8.41
N LEU A 132 -3.74 -1.31 9.15
CA LEU A 132 -5.00 -0.95 9.78
C LEU A 132 -6.07 -0.60 8.73
N PHE A 133 -5.72 0.15 7.69
CA PHE A 133 -6.64 0.40 6.56
C PHE A 133 -6.99 -0.87 5.79
N ALA A 134 -6.03 -1.77 5.58
CA ALA A 134 -6.29 -3.08 4.97
C ALA A 134 -7.23 -3.94 5.86
N ALA A 135 -7.11 -3.86 7.18
CA ALA A 135 -7.99 -4.53 8.14
C ALA A 135 -9.42 -4.04 8.05
N ALA A 136 -9.60 -2.71 8.06
CA ALA A 136 -10.90 -2.12 7.84
C ALA A 136 -11.48 -2.52 6.50
N ALA A 137 -10.71 -2.36 5.42
CA ALA A 137 -11.15 -2.75 4.09
C ALA A 137 -11.53 -4.23 3.99
N ALA A 138 -11.00 -5.09 4.86
CA ALA A 138 -11.35 -6.50 4.93
C ALA A 138 -12.50 -6.81 5.92
N GLY A 139 -13.06 -5.81 6.60
CA GLY A 139 -14.11 -5.99 7.61
C GLY A 139 -13.63 -6.70 8.88
N ARG A 140 -12.33 -6.64 9.19
CA ARG A 140 -11.71 -7.37 10.31
C ARG A 140 -11.67 -6.51 11.57
N VAL A 141 -12.83 -6.32 12.22
CA VAL A 141 -12.99 -5.43 13.38
C VAL A 141 -12.03 -5.77 14.51
N GLU A 142 -11.84 -7.07 14.79
CA GLU A 142 -10.98 -7.51 15.90
C GLU A 142 -9.52 -7.18 15.63
N VAL A 143 -9.09 -7.31 14.37
CA VAL A 143 -7.77 -6.89 13.91
C VAL A 143 -7.61 -5.37 14.00
N CYS A 144 -8.63 -4.61 13.63
CA CYS A 144 -8.60 -3.15 13.76
C CYS A 144 -8.45 -2.72 15.23
N ARG A 145 -9.22 -3.32 16.14
CA ARG A 145 -9.13 -3.03 17.58
C ARG A 145 -7.74 -3.33 18.12
N TRP A 146 -7.22 -4.53 17.84
CA TRP A 146 -5.87 -4.91 18.24
C TRP A 146 -4.81 -3.96 17.67
N LEU A 147 -4.90 -3.57 16.39
CA LEU A 147 -3.96 -2.65 15.77
C LEU A 147 -4.03 -1.26 16.41
N VAL A 148 -5.22 -0.75 16.74
CA VAL A 148 -5.37 0.55 17.43
C VAL A 148 -4.79 0.51 18.84
N GLU A 149 -5.05 -0.56 19.59
CA GLU A 149 -4.47 -0.77 20.92
C GLU A 149 -2.94 -0.91 20.84
N ALA A 150 -2.42 -1.69 19.89
CA ALA A 150 -1.00 -1.93 19.70
C ALA A 150 -0.23 -0.72 19.16
N LEU A 151 -0.87 0.10 18.33
CA LEU A 151 -0.34 1.39 17.86
C LEU A 151 -0.28 2.44 18.97
N GLY A 152 -0.89 2.17 20.13
CA GLY A 152 -0.89 3.07 21.27
C GLY A 152 -1.36 4.47 20.90
N CYS A 153 -2.35 4.59 20.02
CA CYS A 153 -2.72 5.86 19.39
C CYS A 153 -3.80 6.62 20.18
N PRO A 154 -3.46 7.66 20.96
CA PRO A 154 -4.41 8.70 21.36
C PRO A 154 -4.75 9.68 20.22
N GLY A 155 -4.32 9.44 18.98
CA GLY A 155 -4.38 10.43 17.89
C GLY A 155 -4.51 9.87 16.48
N LEU A 156 -5.20 8.74 16.28
CA LEU A 156 -5.72 8.45 14.94
C LEU A 156 -6.62 9.62 14.56
N HIS A 157 -6.11 10.50 13.69
CA HIS A 157 -6.82 11.67 13.20
C HIS A 157 -8.24 11.27 12.78
N ARG A 158 -9.27 12.08 13.08
CA ARG A 158 -10.69 11.76 12.81
C ARG A 158 -10.91 11.12 11.43
N LEU A 159 -10.21 11.63 10.41
CA LEU A 159 -10.18 11.11 9.03
C LEU A 159 -9.74 9.64 8.89
N SER A 160 -8.80 9.15 9.71
CA SER A 160 -8.34 7.76 9.68
C SER A 160 -9.42 6.81 10.21
N CYS A 161 -10.17 7.21 11.24
CA CYS A 161 -11.34 6.47 11.75
C CYS A 161 -12.47 6.40 10.72
N LEU A 162 -12.59 7.42 9.87
CA LEU A 162 -13.59 7.49 8.81
C LEU A 162 -13.23 6.66 7.58
N CYS A 163 -11.95 6.65 7.21
CA CYS A 163 -11.42 5.71 6.22
C CYS A 163 -11.58 4.25 6.69
N LEU A 164 -11.39 4.00 7.99
CA LEU A 164 -11.62 2.69 8.61
C LEU A 164 -13.09 2.24 8.50
N LEU A 165 -14.04 3.12 8.82
CA LEU A 165 -15.47 2.78 8.74
C LEU A 165 -15.97 2.63 7.30
N SER A 166 -15.59 3.54 6.42
CA SER A 166 -16.02 3.50 5.01
C SER A 166 -15.50 2.27 4.28
N ALA A 167 -14.27 1.84 4.58
CA ALA A 167 -13.69 0.64 4.01
C ALA A 167 -14.30 -0.65 4.61
N ALA A 168 -14.63 -0.66 5.91
CA ALA A 168 -15.34 -1.77 6.55
C ALA A 168 -16.77 -1.94 6.03
N GLY A 169 -17.51 -0.83 5.86
CA GLY A 169 -18.86 -0.85 5.29
C GLY A 169 -18.89 -1.28 3.83
N ALA A 170 -17.95 -0.80 3.01
CA ALA A 170 -17.98 -1.04 1.56
C ALA A 170 -17.71 -2.49 1.12
N ARG A 171 -17.03 -3.31 1.95
CA ARG A 171 -16.57 -4.65 1.53
C ARG A 171 -17.18 -5.82 2.29
N ALA A 172 -17.83 -5.57 3.43
CA ALA A 172 -18.44 -6.63 4.24
C ALA A 172 -19.60 -7.36 3.53
N GLY A 173 -20.13 -6.83 2.42
CA GLY A 173 -21.48 -7.20 2.00
C GLY A 173 -22.49 -6.87 3.11
N PRO A 174 -23.77 -7.21 2.98
CA PRO A 174 -24.83 -6.76 3.87
C PRO A 174 -24.85 -7.55 5.19
N GLY A 175 -23.71 -7.73 5.87
CA GLY A 175 -23.67 -8.19 7.25
C GLY A 175 -23.79 -6.99 8.18
N PRO A 176 -25.00 -6.57 8.61
CA PRO A 176 -25.18 -5.37 9.42
C PRO A 176 -24.45 -5.47 10.77
N GLU A 177 -24.07 -6.67 11.19
CA GLU A 177 -23.37 -6.91 12.46
C GLU A 177 -21.92 -6.42 12.46
N VAL A 178 -21.19 -6.49 11.33
CA VAL A 178 -19.80 -6.00 11.27
C VAL A 178 -19.77 -4.47 11.27
N ALA A 179 -20.68 -3.85 10.52
CA ALA A 179 -20.85 -2.40 10.51
C ALA A 179 -21.31 -1.90 11.90
N LYS A 180 -22.29 -2.56 12.54
CA LYS A 180 -22.72 -2.25 13.91
C LYS A 180 -21.59 -2.41 14.92
N ALA A 181 -20.80 -3.48 14.85
CA ALA A 181 -19.69 -3.70 15.79
C ALA A 181 -18.60 -2.63 15.62
N ALA A 182 -18.28 -2.25 14.38
CA ALA A 182 -17.36 -1.16 14.10
C ALA A 182 -17.90 0.20 14.56
N LEU A 183 -19.18 0.48 14.32
CA LEU A 183 -19.85 1.69 14.77
C LEU A 183 -19.92 1.76 16.30
N ALA A 184 -20.34 0.70 16.99
CA ALA A 184 -20.41 0.66 18.45
C ALA A 184 -19.03 0.82 19.11
N TRP A 185 -17.97 0.30 18.47
CA TRP A 185 -16.60 0.51 18.94
C TRP A 185 -16.12 1.95 18.75
N LEU A 186 -16.54 2.61 17.66
CA LEU A 186 -16.13 3.98 17.32
C LEU A 186 -17.09 5.06 17.85
N GLU A 187 -18.26 4.68 18.34
CA GLU A 187 -19.30 5.57 18.87
C GLU A 187 -18.78 6.51 19.98
N PRO A 188 -17.95 6.06 20.94
CA PRO A 188 -17.36 6.96 21.92
C PRO A 188 -16.47 8.04 21.28
N ALA A 189 -15.72 7.69 20.22
CA ALA A 189 -14.88 8.63 19.49
C ALA A 189 -15.68 9.53 18.52
N ALA A 190 -16.86 9.07 18.07
CA ALA A 190 -17.77 9.82 17.20
C ALA A 190 -18.51 10.93 17.93
N ARG A 191 -18.87 10.70 19.20
CA ARG A 191 -19.54 11.69 20.07
C ARG A 191 -18.69 12.92 20.36
N GLU A 192 -17.39 12.89 20.07
CA GLU A 192 -16.46 14.02 20.27
C GLU A 192 -16.35 14.96 19.05
N GLY A 193 -17.23 14.85 18.04
CA GLY A 193 -17.42 15.89 17.03
C GLY A 193 -17.23 15.44 15.57
N TRP A 194 -17.88 14.35 15.16
CA TRP A 194 -17.99 13.98 13.74
C TRP A 194 -19.09 14.78 13.06
N SER A 195 -18.85 15.16 11.80
CA SER A 195 -19.85 15.77 10.93
C SER A 195 -20.74 14.72 10.25
N ALA A 196 -21.97 15.10 9.87
CA ALA A 196 -22.92 14.22 9.17
C ALA A 196 -22.35 13.58 7.88
N ARG A 197 -21.49 14.31 7.15
CA ARG A 197 -20.78 13.81 5.95
C ARG A 197 -19.84 12.65 6.25
N GLU A 198 -19.13 12.75 7.35
CA GLU A 198 -18.18 11.75 7.82
C GLU A 198 -18.93 10.47 8.23
N VAL A 199 -20.07 10.63 8.90
CA VAL A 199 -20.98 9.53 9.25
C VAL A 199 -21.58 8.86 8.00
N ALA A 200 -22.00 9.62 6.98
CA ALA A 200 -22.56 9.04 5.76
C ALA A 200 -21.55 8.21 4.95
N VAL A 201 -20.28 8.62 4.95
CA VAL A 201 -19.18 7.88 4.30
C VAL A 201 -18.86 6.58 5.06
N ALA A 202 -18.94 6.62 6.39
CA ALA A 202 -18.73 5.47 7.27
C ALA A 202 -19.77 4.34 7.10
N VAL A 203 -21.01 4.69 6.75
CA VAL A 203 -22.16 3.77 6.77
C VAL A 203 -22.57 3.35 5.34
N ARG A 204 -21.61 3.40 4.39
CA ARG A 204 -21.82 3.10 2.97
C ARG A 204 -22.59 1.79 2.76
N GLY A 205 -23.83 1.88 2.27
CA GLY A 205 -24.71 0.74 1.98
C GLY A 205 -25.76 0.38 3.06
N ASP A 206 -25.71 0.99 4.25
CA ASP A 206 -26.71 0.84 5.32
C ASP A 206 -27.54 2.13 5.47
N ILE A 207 -28.43 2.35 4.49
CA ILE A 207 -29.31 3.53 4.39
C ILE A 207 -30.08 3.80 5.71
N PRO A 208 -30.63 2.78 6.42
CA PRO A 208 -31.29 2.99 7.72
C PRO A 208 -30.38 3.53 8.83
N ALA A 209 -29.09 3.15 8.87
CA ALA A 209 -28.15 3.67 9.85
C ALA A 209 -27.67 5.09 9.50
N VAL A 210 -27.52 5.41 8.21
CA VAL A 210 -27.27 6.79 7.73
C VAL A 210 -28.44 7.69 8.15
N GLN A 211 -29.68 7.27 7.88
CA GLN A 211 -30.86 8.07 8.20
C GLN A 211 -30.97 8.34 9.71
N ARG A 212 -30.78 7.32 10.55
CA ARG A 212 -30.83 7.48 12.02
C ARG A 212 -29.83 8.50 12.55
N LEU A 213 -28.60 8.48 12.02
CA LEU A 213 -27.55 9.38 12.48
C LEU A 213 -27.73 10.81 11.95
N ILE A 214 -28.34 10.97 10.78
CA ILE A 214 -28.80 12.28 10.27
C ILE A 214 -29.93 12.82 11.16
N ASP A 215 -30.91 11.97 11.49
CA ASP A 215 -32.04 12.33 12.35
C ASP A 215 -31.58 12.70 13.78
N GLU A 216 -30.51 12.08 14.29
CA GLU A 216 -29.91 12.38 15.60
C GLU A 216 -29.02 13.64 15.61
N GLN A 217 -28.54 14.12 14.45
CA GLN A 217 -27.67 15.31 14.35
C GLN A 217 -28.38 16.61 13.94
N ASP A 218 -29.71 16.60 13.76
CA ASP A 218 -30.52 17.81 13.51
C ASP A 218 -30.01 18.67 12.32
N GLY A 219 -29.45 18.03 11.27
CA GLY A 219 -28.81 18.70 10.15
C GLY A 219 -29.24 18.20 8.77
N ASP A 220 -29.82 19.09 7.96
CA ASP A 220 -30.12 18.88 6.53
C ASP A 220 -28.82 18.88 5.70
N ASP A 221 -28.27 17.71 5.37
CA ASP A 221 -27.14 17.59 4.44
C ASP A 221 -27.42 16.56 3.31
N GLU A 222 -28.29 16.95 2.37
CA GLU A 222 -28.65 16.18 1.15
C GLU A 222 -27.41 15.74 0.33
N TYR A 223 -26.29 16.44 0.46
CA TYR A 223 -25.04 16.12 -0.24
C TYR A 223 -24.35 14.86 0.30
N ALA A 224 -24.47 14.60 1.60
CA ALA A 224 -23.96 13.38 2.24
C ALA A 224 -24.72 12.14 1.73
N TYR A 225 -26.04 12.27 1.54
CA TYR A 225 -26.89 11.23 0.95
C TYR A 225 -26.52 10.92 -0.51
N PHE A 226 -26.21 11.95 -1.31
CA PHE A 226 -25.78 11.80 -2.71
C PHE A 226 -24.43 11.07 -2.85
N MET A 227 -23.46 11.35 -1.98
CA MET A 227 -22.14 10.70 -2.00
C MET A 227 -22.21 9.21 -1.63
N ALA A 228 -23.12 8.84 -0.72
CA ALA A 228 -23.36 7.44 -0.36
C ALA A 228 -23.90 6.60 -1.53
N LEU A 229 -24.68 7.21 -2.44
CA LEU A 229 -25.32 6.54 -3.57
C LEU A 229 -24.45 6.48 -4.84
N SER A 230 -23.51 7.40 -5.04
CA SER A 230 -22.91 7.68 -6.36
C SER A 230 -21.58 6.98 -6.66
N THR A 231 -21.04 6.13 -5.77
CA THR A 231 -19.72 5.51 -5.99
C THR A 231 -19.82 3.98 -6.15
N PRO A 232 -19.32 3.39 -7.25
CA PRO A 232 -19.39 1.95 -7.45
C PRO A 232 -18.44 1.15 -6.52
N PRO A 233 -18.80 -0.08 -6.12
CA PRO A 233 -17.97 -0.92 -5.24
C PRO A 233 -16.70 -1.42 -5.96
N ARG A 234 -15.53 -1.32 -5.31
CA ARG A 234 -14.28 -1.97 -5.74
C ARG A 234 -14.30 -3.46 -5.37
N LYS A 235 -14.16 -4.37 -6.34
CA LYS A 235 -14.28 -5.83 -6.10
C LYS A 235 -12.99 -6.46 -5.53
N GLY A 236 -13.19 -7.36 -4.57
CA GLY A 236 -12.23 -8.36 -4.08
C GLY A 236 -12.56 -9.78 -4.56
N PRO A 237 -11.75 -10.80 -4.20
CA PRO A 237 -11.59 -12.04 -4.97
C PRO A 237 -12.62 -13.17 -4.74
N ASN A 238 -13.82 -12.93 -4.18
CA ASN A 238 -14.82 -14.00 -3.98
C ASN A 238 -16.21 -13.56 -4.45
N PHE A 239 -16.61 -13.99 -5.66
CA PHE A 239 -17.94 -13.74 -6.23
C PHE A 239 -18.51 -15.01 -6.87
N ALA A 240 -19.38 -15.72 -6.15
CA ALA A 240 -20.21 -16.80 -6.69
C ALA A 240 -21.68 -16.76 -6.20
N ARG A 241 -22.16 -15.65 -5.62
CA ARG A 241 -23.54 -15.56 -5.07
C ARG A 241 -24.20 -14.18 -5.24
N PHE A 242 -24.22 -13.63 -6.45
CA PHE A 242 -24.90 -12.37 -6.75
C PHE A 242 -26.11 -12.59 -7.68
N ASP A 243 -27.22 -13.10 -7.14
CA ASP A 243 -28.50 -13.27 -7.86
C ASP A 243 -29.61 -12.32 -7.35
N ARG A 244 -29.32 -11.30 -6.54
CA ARG A 244 -30.35 -10.44 -5.92
C ARG A 244 -30.02 -8.94 -5.86
N LEU A 245 -29.45 -8.38 -6.91
CA LEU A 245 -29.54 -6.94 -7.20
C LEU A 245 -30.58 -6.73 -8.32
N PRO A 246 -31.14 -5.51 -8.49
CA PRO A 246 -31.92 -5.19 -9.68
C PRO A 246 -31.09 -5.56 -10.90
N SER A 247 -31.69 -6.26 -11.87
CA SER A 247 -30.97 -6.79 -13.03
C SER A 247 -30.14 -5.69 -13.70
N ASP A 248 -29.02 -6.09 -14.32
CA ASP A 248 -28.09 -5.27 -15.12
C ASP A 248 -28.83 -4.35 -16.14
N PHE A 249 -30.08 -4.66 -16.43
CA PHE A 249 -31.01 -3.90 -17.26
C PHE A 249 -31.55 -2.61 -16.61
N GLU A 250 -31.91 -2.59 -15.32
CA GLU A 250 -32.49 -1.40 -14.66
C GLU A 250 -31.45 -0.31 -14.40
N LEU A 251 -30.21 -0.69 -14.06
CA LEU A 251 -29.10 0.28 -13.97
C LEU A 251 -28.77 0.89 -15.34
N ARG A 252 -28.79 0.08 -16.41
CA ARG A 252 -28.65 0.59 -17.79
C ARG A 252 -29.80 1.53 -18.16
N ARG A 253 -31.04 1.22 -17.78
CA ARG A 253 -32.22 2.04 -18.07
C ARG A 253 -32.19 3.39 -17.34
N ILE A 254 -31.91 3.39 -16.04
CA ILE A 254 -31.84 4.61 -15.22
C ILE A 254 -30.71 5.54 -15.71
N THR A 255 -29.61 4.98 -16.21
CA THR A 255 -28.48 5.78 -16.70
C THR A 255 -28.71 6.26 -18.14
N ALA A 256 -29.22 5.40 -19.03
CA ALA A 256 -29.54 5.76 -20.42
C ALA A 256 -30.66 6.81 -20.52
N GLN A 257 -31.65 6.74 -19.62
CA GLN A 257 -32.72 7.73 -19.55
C GLN A 257 -32.20 9.11 -19.11
N ARG A 258 -31.13 9.13 -18.30
CA ARG A 258 -30.48 10.36 -17.84
C ARG A 258 -29.46 10.93 -18.84
N ASP A 259 -28.85 10.08 -19.66
CA ASP A 259 -27.95 10.48 -20.76
C ASP A 259 -28.69 11.12 -21.94
N LEU A 260 -29.97 10.76 -22.15
CA LEU A 260 -30.84 11.43 -23.12
C LEU A 260 -31.26 12.84 -22.68
N GLU A 261 -31.30 13.10 -21.37
CA GLU A 261 -31.83 14.35 -20.83
C GLU A 261 -30.75 15.43 -20.66
N GLN A 262 -29.47 15.07 -20.50
CA GLN A 262 -28.36 16.04 -20.33
C GLN A 262 -26.99 15.53 -20.88
N PRO A 263 -26.66 15.74 -22.16
CA PRO A 263 -25.33 15.44 -22.67
C PRO A 263 -24.30 16.42 -22.10
N SER A 264 -23.40 15.94 -21.24
CA SER A 264 -22.27 16.72 -20.71
C SER A 264 -20.97 16.37 -21.44
N PRO A 265 -20.20 17.36 -21.92
CA PRO A 265 -18.95 17.14 -22.65
C PRO A 265 -17.79 16.58 -21.81
N HIS A 266 -18.01 16.27 -20.53
CA HIS A 266 -16.97 15.79 -19.60
C HIS A 266 -17.17 14.33 -19.12
N ARG A 267 -18.14 13.58 -19.67
CA ARG A 267 -18.30 12.15 -19.30
C ARG A 267 -17.43 11.26 -20.18
N GLN A 268 -16.58 10.45 -19.55
CA GLN A 268 -15.83 9.40 -20.24
C GLN A 268 -16.79 8.31 -20.73
N PRO A 269 -16.67 7.84 -21.99
CA PRO A 269 -17.51 6.75 -22.48
C PRO A 269 -17.18 5.44 -21.75
N TRP A 270 -18.20 4.64 -21.45
CA TRP A 270 -18.07 3.33 -20.79
C TRP A 270 -17.09 2.38 -21.50
N SER A 271 -16.81 2.60 -22.80
CA SER A 271 -15.77 1.91 -23.57
C SER A 271 -14.37 2.11 -22.97
N CYS A 272 -14.04 3.29 -22.46
CA CYS A 272 -12.75 3.55 -21.81
C CYS A 272 -12.58 2.70 -20.54
N LEU A 273 -13.63 2.56 -19.74
CA LEU A 273 -13.58 1.86 -18.45
C LEU A 273 -13.46 0.34 -18.63
N ALA A 274 -14.18 -0.22 -19.60
CA ALA A 274 -14.09 -1.64 -19.97
C ALA A 274 -12.70 -1.99 -20.55
N THR A 275 -12.11 -1.10 -21.34
CA THR A 275 -10.76 -1.28 -21.90
C THR A 275 -9.68 -1.14 -20.83
N THR A 276 -9.82 -0.16 -19.93
CA THR A 276 -8.96 0.01 -18.75
C THR A 276 -8.96 -1.28 -17.91
N GLN A 277 -10.15 -1.83 -17.67
CA GLN A 277 -10.32 -3.08 -16.95
C GLN A 277 -9.65 -4.27 -17.68
N ALA A 278 -9.74 -4.34 -19.01
CA ALA A 278 -9.11 -5.41 -19.79
C ALA A 278 -7.58 -5.41 -19.64
N PHE A 279 -6.94 -4.24 -19.58
CA PHE A 279 -5.49 -4.15 -19.38
C PHE A 279 -5.01 -4.78 -18.07
N TYR A 280 -5.76 -4.59 -16.97
CA TYR A 280 -5.38 -5.14 -15.67
C TYR A 280 -5.83 -6.59 -15.44
N GLN A 281 -6.88 -7.05 -16.13
CA GLN A 281 -7.47 -8.37 -15.88
C GLN A 281 -6.85 -9.48 -16.71
N GLU A 282 -6.41 -9.17 -17.93
CA GLU A 282 -5.97 -10.18 -18.87
C GLU A 282 -4.54 -9.86 -19.31
N PRO A 283 -3.51 -10.42 -18.63
CA PRO A 283 -2.11 -10.24 -19.04
C PRO A 283 -1.81 -10.83 -20.43
N HIS A 284 -2.77 -11.54 -21.06
CA HIS A 284 -2.70 -11.89 -22.46
C HIS A 284 -2.90 -10.65 -23.34
N ALA A 285 -1.77 -10.04 -23.68
CA ALA A 285 -1.58 -9.02 -24.72
C ALA A 285 -2.57 -9.09 -25.90
N ALA A 286 -2.80 -10.29 -26.45
CA ALA A 286 -3.62 -10.49 -27.63
C ALA A 286 -5.08 -10.06 -27.46
N GLN A 287 -5.70 -10.32 -26.30
CA GLN A 287 -7.12 -10.04 -26.08
C GLN A 287 -7.36 -8.56 -25.80
N ALA A 288 -6.47 -7.93 -25.04
CA ALA A 288 -6.48 -6.48 -24.84
C ALA A 288 -6.27 -5.72 -26.16
N VAL A 289 -5.29 -6.15 -26.98
CA VAL A 289 -5.05 -5.58 -28.31
C VAL A 289 -6.24 -5.82 -29.24
N PHE A 290 -6.87 -7.00 -29.20
CA PHE A 290 -8.06 -7.28 -30.00
C PHE A 290 -9.19 -6.31 -29.68
N ARG A 291 -9.49 -6.07 -28.39
CA ARG A 291 -10.51 -5.08 -28.00
C ARG A 291 -10.14 -3.66 -28.44
N LEU A 292 -8.86 -3.30 -28.38
CA LEU A 292 -8.39 -2.02 -28.89
C LEU A 292 -8.56 -1.88 -30.41
N THR A 293 -8.56 -2.97 -31.17
CA THR A 293 -8.84 -2.92 -32.62
C THR A 293 -10.30 -2.68 -32.95
N GLU A 294 -11.22 -2.95 -32.01
CA GLU A 294 -12.65 -2.69 -32.17
C GLU A 294 -13.02 -1.22 -31.89
N ILE A 295 -12.14 -0.47 -31.23
CA ILE A 295 -12.36 0.94 -30.89
C ILE A 295 -11.99 1.82 -32.10
N PRO A 296 -12.88 2.75 -32.52
CA PRO A 296 -12.56 3.71 -33.58
C PRO A 296 -11.31 4.54 -33.23
N PRO A 297 -10.41 4.86 -34.19
CA PRO A 297 -9.19 5.59 -33.91
C PRO A 297 -9.39 6.92 -33.17
N GLU A 298 -10.50 7.61 -33.43
CA GLU A 298 -10.91 8.86 -32.79
C GLU A 298 -11.29 8.73 -31.30
N GLU A 299 -11.61 7.51 -30.85
CA GLU A 299 -11.92 7.22 -29.44
C GLU A 299 -10.70 6.73 -28.64
N LEU A 300 -9.57 6.47 -29.32
CA LEU A 300 -8.33 6.10 -28.65
C LEU A 300 -7.77 7.34 -27.92
N THR A 301 -7.57 7.22 -26.61
CA THR A 301 -7.11 8.33 -25.76
C THR A 301 -5.73 8.08 -25.19
N ALA A 302 -5.00 9.15 -24.88
CA ALA A 302 -3.73 9.04 -24.16
C ALA A 302 -3.87 8.33 -22.80
N PHE A 303 -5.05 8.44 -22.17
CA PHE A 303 -5.37 7.73 -20.93
C PHE A 303 -5.31 6.20 -21.08
N MET A 304 -5.72 5.66 -22.24
CA MET A 304 -5.59 4.22 -22.50
C MET A 304 -4.14 3.79 -22.61
N LEU A 305 -3.27 4.65 -23.17
CA LEU A 305 -1.83 4.38 -23.27
C LEU A 305 -1.17 4.43 -21.89
N ASP A 306 -1.51 5.43 -21.07
CA ASP A 306 -1.04 5.53 -19.68
C ASP A 306 -1.47 4.26 -18.89
N THR A 307 -2.74 3.88 -18.99
CA THR A 307 -3.28 2.68 -18.33
C THR A 307 -2.62 1.38 -18.82
N ALA A 308 -2.45 1.21 -20.13
CA ALA A 308 -1.81 0.02 -20.69
C ALA A 308 -0.36 -0.11 -20.21
N ALA A 309 0.33 1.02 -20.08
CA ALA A 309 1.69 1.05 -19.59
C ALA A 309 1.76 0.79 -18.07
N GLU A 310 0.85 1.36 -17.28
CA GLU A 310 0.70 1.05 -15.86
C GLU A 310 0.39 -0.43 -15.60
N ALA A 311 -0.39 -1.05 -16.49
CA ALA A 311 -0.72 -2.46 -16.42
C ALA A 311 0.42 -3.39 -16.88
N GLY A 312 1.53 -2.86 -17.38
CA GLY A 312 2.63 -3.68 -17.88
C GLY A 312 2.37 -4.34 -19.25
N ASN A 313 1.35 -3.90 -19.99
CA ASN A 313 0.95 -4.52 -21.26
C ASN A 313 1.71 -3.90 -22.45
N ALA A 314 2.92 -4.39 -22.69
CA ALA A 314 3.81 -3.86 -23.73
C ALA A 314 3.21 -3.94 -25.15
N ASP A 315 2.40 -4.95 -25.46
CA ASP A 315 1.78 -5.09 -26.79
C ASP A 315 0.64 -4.10 -27.01
N ALA A 316 -0.19 -3.85 -25.98
CA ALA A 316 -1.17 -2.77 -26.02
C ALA A 316 -0.48 -1.40 -26.19
N VAL A 317 0.63 -1.16 -25.47
CA VAL A 317 1.44 0.05 -25.63
C VAL A 317 1.96 0.18 -27.07
N ARG A 318 2.57 -0.86 -27.65
CA ARG A 318 3.03 -0.86 -29.05
C ARG A 318 1.90 -0.59 -30.03
N PHE A 319 0.75 -1.22 -29.83
CA PHE A 319 -0.43 -0.99 -30.67
C PHE A 319 -0.88 0.47 -30.60
N LEU A 320 -1.05 1.03 -29.41
CA LEU A 320 -1.50 2.41 -29.21
C LEU A 320 -0.49 3.42 -29.78
N LEU A 321 0.81 3.19 -29.61
CA LEU A 321 1.88 4.00 -30.21
C LEU A 321 1.86 3.93 -31.75
N SER A 322 1.59 2.75 -32.33
CA SER A 322 1.46 2.59 -33.79
C SER A 322 0.30 3.40 -34.39
N ARG A 323 -0.70 3.74 -33.56
CA ARG A 323 -1.83 4.62 -33.93
C ARG A 323 -1.54 6.11 -33.74
N GLY A 324 -0.29 6.47 -33.39
CA GLY A 324 0.13 7.85 -33.23
C GLY A 324 -0.22 8.47 -31.88
N LEU A 325 -0.71 7.67 -30.92
CA LEU A 325 -0.89 8.15 -29.54
C LEU A 325 0.47 8.43 -28.91
N ARG A 326 0.51 9.46 -28.06
CA ARG A 326 1.69 9.82 -27.26
C ARG A 326 1.30 9.84 -25.79
N LEU A 327 2.22 9.41 -24.93
CA LEU A 327 2.05 9.55 -23.49
C LEU A 327 1.87 11.03 -23.17
N ARG A 328 0.86 11.36 -22.36
CA ARG A 328 0.81 12.69 -21.78
C ARG A 328 1.88 12.71 -20.71
N TYR A 329 2.99 13.40 -20.98
CA TYR A 329 3.96 13.67 -19.95
C TYR A 329 3.25 14.43 -18.83
N ARG A 330 2.99 13.75 -17.71
CA ARG A 330 2.59 14.37 -16.46
C ARG A 330 3.88 14.71 -15.75
N PRO A 331 4.27 15.99 -15.62
CA PRO A 331 5.40 16.34 -14.79
C PRO A 331 5.12 15.81 -13.38
N PRO A 332 6.07 15.12 -12.73
CA PRO A 332 5.92 14.74 -11.34
C PRO A 332 5.66 16.01 -10.52
N GLY A 333 4.53 16.06 -9.81
CA GLY A 333 4.19 17.17 -8.90
C GLY A 333 3.00 18.08 -9.28
N VAL A 334 2.36 17.92 -10.44
CA VAL A 334 1.16 18.73 -10.77
C VAL A 334 -0.11 18.01 -10.31
N LYS A 335 -0.57 18.31 -9.08
CA LYS A 335 -1.87 17.89 -8.54
C LYS A 335 -3.02 18.45 -9.40
N ALA A 336 -3.46 17.70 -10.41
CA ALA A 336 -4.64 18.06 -11.21
C ALA A 336 -5.97 18.04 -10.42
N PHE A 337 -5.95 17.73 -9.13
CA PHE A 337 -7.10 17.80 -8.22
C PHE A 337 -7.05 18.94 -7.20
N ALA A 338 -5.96 19.73 -7.15
CA ALA A 338 -5.82 20.83 -6.18
C ALA A 338 -6.59 22.11 -6.57
N GLY A 339 -6.97 22.28 -7.84
CA GLY A 339 -7.76 23.44 -8.28
C GLY A 339 -9.22 23.48 -7.80
N LEU A 340 -9.62 22.56 -6.90
CA LEU A 340 -10.96 22.49 -6.30
C LEU A 340 -10.95 22.61 -4.76
N LEU A 341 -9.78 22.84 -4.17
CA LEU A 341 -9.61 23.07 -2.73
C LEU A 341 -8.78 24.34 -2.52
N ASP A 342 -9.46 25.51 -2.58
CA ASP A 342 -8.94 26.80 -2.12
C ASP A 342 -8.90 26.81 -0.58
N SER A 343 -7.93 26.12 0.02
CA SER A 343 -7.59 26.33 1.43
C SER A 343 -6.09 26.50 1.57
N ASP A 344 -5.66 27.76 1.66
CA ASP A 344 -4.28 28.25 1.71
C ASP A 344 -3.45 27.77 2.94
N ASP A 345 -3.93 26.83 3.75
CA ASP A 345 -3.33 26.49 5.06
C ASP A 345 -2.73 25.08 5.18
N ASP A 346 -2.77 24.21 4.15
CA ASP A 346 -2.35 22.79 4.25
C ASP A 346 -1.19 22.37 3.30
N ASP A 347 -0.40 23.30 2.77
CA ASP A 347 0.64 22.97 1.79
C ASP A 347 1.87 22.25 2.38
N ASP A 348 2.20 22.46 3.67
CA ASP A 348 3.36 21.82 4.30
C ASP A 348 3.15 20.32 4.58
N PHE A 349 1.90 19.89 4.83
CA PHE A 349 1.61 18.47 5.12
C PHE A 349 1.74 17.59 3.87
N PHE A 350 1.42 18.11 2.68
CA PHE A 350 1.51 17.33 1.44
C PHE A 350 2.91 17.33 0.80
N ALA A 351 3.80 18.25 1.16
CA ALA A 351 5.17 18.29 0.67
C ALA A 351 5.99 17.09 1.19
N GLU A 352 5.73 16.62 2.41
CA GLU A 352 6.43 15.45 3.00
C GLU A 352 5.92 14.11 2.44
N PHE A 353 4.67 14.07 1.93
CA PHE A 353 4.13 12.88 1.23
C PHE A 353 4.41 12.85 -0.26
N ALA A 354 4.89 13.94 -0.86
CA ALA A 354 5.29 13.99 -2.27
C ALA A 354 6.54 13.15 -2.58
N ASP A 355 7.31 12.75 -1.56
CA ASP A 355 8.50 11.89 -1.70
C ASP A 355 8.15 10.38 -1.79
N PHE A 356 6.89 10.01 -1.49
CA PHE A 356 6.37 8.68 -1.80
C PHE A 356 5.87 8.70 -3.25
N GLY A 357 6.81 8.43 -4.17
CA GLY A 357 6.65 8.62 -5.61
C GLY A 357 5.30 8.19 -6.20
N ASP A 358 4.84 9.00 -7.16
CA ASP A 358 3.73 8.69 -8.07
C ASP A 358 3.81 7.21 -8.46
N ALA A 359 2.83 6.42 -8.00
CA ALA A 359 2.73 5.01 -8.34
C ALA A 359 2.74 4.79 -9.88
N ASP A 360 2.20 5.77 -10.61
CA ASP A 360 2.17 5.87 -12.07
C ASP A 360 3.60 5.87 -12.68
N GLY A 361 4.56 6.53 -12.02
CA GLY A 361 5.97 6.60 -12.47
C GLY A 361 6.74 5.30 -12.26
N LEU A 362 6.44 4.57 -11.18
CA LEU A 362 7.11 3.30 -10.84
C LEU A 362 6.71 2.16 -11.78
N ALA A 363 5.45 2.12 -12.23
CA ALA A 363 4.99 1.11 -13.17
C ALA A 363 5.73 1.22 -14.52
N LEU A 364 5.81 2.44 -15.07
CA LEU A 364 6.58 2.73 -16.29
C LEU A 364 8.08 2.45 -16.12
N GLY A 365 8.65 2.73 -14.95
CA GLY A 365 10.07 2.54 -14.66
C GLY A 365 10.50 1.09 -14.40
N SER A 366 9.56 0.12 -14.39
CA SER A 366 9.84 -1.26 -14.01
C SER A 366 9.81 -2.27 -15.17
N ASN A 367 9.31 -1.90 -16.34
CA ASN A 367 9.11 -2.81 -17.48
C ASN A 367 9.97 -2.38 -18.68
N VAL A 368 10.96 -3.20 -19.04
CA VAL A 368 11.93 -2.90 -20.10
C VAL A 368 11.25 -2.85 -21.46
N GLU A 369 10.29 -3.74 -21.70
CA GLU A 369 9.60 -3.90 -22.97
C GLU A 369 8.74 -2.68 -23.31
N ILE A 370 8.09 -2.09 -22.29
CA ILE A 370 7.35 -0.83 -22.42
C ILE A 370 8.30 0.33 -22.73
N LEU A 371 9.41 0.44 -22.01
CA LEU A 371 10.38 1.52 -22.25
C LEU A 371 11.03 1.41 -23.63
N GLN A 372 11.34 0.19 -24.08
CA GLN A 372 11.81 -0.08 -25.44
C GLN A 372 10.78 0.32 -26.50
N ALA A 373 9.50 -0.02 -26.29
CA ALA A 373 8.42 0.38 -27.20
C ALA A 373 8.28 1.92 -27.27
N LEU A 374 8.34 2.59 -26.13
CA LEU A 374 8.29 4.05 -26.04
C LEU A 374 9.51 4.70 -26.70
N HIS A 375 10.70 4.13 -26.53
CA HIS A 375 11.93 4.61 -27.17
C HIS A 375 11.86 4.46 -28.69
N ALA A 376 11.42 3.30 -29.20
CA ALA A 376 11.24 3.05 -30.63
C ALA A 376 10.22 4.02 -31.26
N ALA A 377 9.22 4.47 -30.50
CA ALA A 377 8.23 5.46 -30.93
C ALA A 377 8.67 6.93 -30.72
N GLY A 378 9.88 7.19 -30.20
CA GLY A 378 10.34 8.54 -29.87
C GLY A 378 9.54 9.23 -28.74
N CYS A 379 8.90 8.43 -27.88
CA CYS A 379 7.96 8.88 -26.84
C CYS A 379 8.44 8.60 -25.40
N MET A 380 9.69 8.16 -25.19
CA MET A 380 10.19 7.75 -23.87
C MET A 380 10.29 8.91 -22.85
N GLY A 381 10.46 10.15 -23.34
CA GLY A 381 10.78 11.31 -22.52
C GLY A 381 12.28 11.38 -22.18
N ASP A 382 12.61 12.05 -21.08
CA ASP A 382 13.98 12.19 -20.58
C ASP A 382 14.56 10.84 -20.09
N PRO A 383 15.61 10.30 -20.73
CA PRO A 383 16.27 9.07 -20.30
C PRO A 383 16.81 9.13 -18.88
N ALA A 384 17.31 10.30 -18.42
CA ALA A 384 17.88 10.45 -17.08
C ALA A 384 16.80 10.33 -15.99
N ALA A 385 15.62 10.92 -16.22
CA ALA A 385 14.46 10.73 -15.34
C ALA A 385 14.02 9.26 -15.26
N ARG A 386 13.97 8.55 -16.40
CA ARG A 386 13.63 7.11 -16.43
C ARG A 386 14.66 6.24 -15.74
N PHE A 387 15.94 6.60 -15.87
CA PHE A 387 17.03 5.93 -15.18
C PHE A 387 16.91 6.08 -13.67
N LYS A 388 16.67 7.31 -13.18
CA LYS A 388 16.41 7.54 -11.76
C LYS A 388 15.22 6.73 -11.24
N GLN A 389 14.10 6.71 -11.97
CA GLN A 389 12.93 5.88 -11.63
C GLN A 389 13.26 4.38 -11.56
N GLY A 390 14.04 3.88 -12.53
CA GLY A 390 14.50 2.48 -12.52
C GLY A 390 15.39 2.15 -11.31
N LEU A 391 16.25 3.09 -10.89
CA LEU A 391 17.06 2.96 -9.69
C LEU A 391 16.21 2.92 -8.41
N GLU A 392 15.24 3.82 -8.28
CA GLU A 392 14.30 3.90 -7.15
C GLU A 392 13.41 2.66 -7.06
N ALA A 393 12.98 2.14 -8.21
CA ALA A 393 12.22 0.90 -8.31
C ALA A 393 13.08 -0.35 -8.05
N GLY A 394 14.41 -0.24 -8.05
CA GLY A 394 15.31 -1.38 -7.92
C GLY A 394 15.32 -2.32 -9.13
N CYS A 395 14.87 -1.84 -10.29
CA CYS A 395 14.69 -2.63 -11.50
C CYS A 395 15.98 -2.74 -12.31
N LEU A 396 16.83 -3.71 -11.97
CA LEU A 396 18.09 -3.96 -12.66
C LEU A 396 17.94 -4.10 -14.19
N PRO A 397 16.96 -4.83 -14.75
CA PRO A 397 16.78 -4.91 -16.20
C PRO A 397 16.60 -3.54 -16.88
N VAL A 398 15.79 -2.66 -16.30
CA VAL A 398 15.57 -1.30 -16.83
C VAL A 398 16.83 -0.46 -16.75
N VAL A 399 17.53 -0.50 -15.61
CA VAL A 399 18.78 0.25 -15.41
C VAL A 399 19.87 -0.24 -16.36
N SER A 400 19.99 -1.56 -16.56
CA SER A 400 20.95 -2.16 -17.50
C SER A 400 20.67 -1.71 -18.92
N TRP A 401 19.43 -1.86 -19.37
CA TRP A 401 19.04 -1.47 -20.73
C TRP A 401 19.26 0.02 -20.99
N LEU A 402 18.90 0.89 -20.04
CA LEU A 402 19.14 2.33 -20.16
C LEU A 402 20.64 2.65 -20.23
N ALA A 403 21.46 2.05 -19.34
CA ALA A 403 22.91 2.26 -19.33
C ALA A 403 23.57 1.78 -20.62
N GLU A 404 23.14 0.65 -21.17
CA GLU A 404 23.63 0.10 -22.45
C GLU A 404 23.21 0.96 -23.65
N THR A 405 21.98 1.51 -23.63
CA THR A 405 21.42 2.27 -24.74
C THR A 405 21.94 3.71 -24.80
N PHE A 406 22.08 4.37 -23.65
CA PHE A 406 22.41 5.80 -23.57
C PHE A 406 23.81 6.09 -23.04
N GLY A 407 24.43 5.14 -22.32
CA GLY A 407 25.70 5.36 -21.63
C GLY A 407 25.53 6.13 -20.31
N ALA A 408 26.46 5.92 -19.37
CA ALA A 408 26.38 6.48 -18.02
C ALA A 408 26.36 8.03 -18.00
N GLU A 409 27.12 8.68 -18.88
CA GLU A 409 27.23 10.14 -18.93
C GLU A 409 25.91 10.81 -19.35
N ALA A 410 25.25 10.28 -20.38
CA ALA A 410 23.97 10.81 -20.87
C ALA A 410 22.84 10.63 -19.85
N LEU A 411 22.93 9.62 -18.98
CA LEU A 411 21.98 9.38 -17.90
C LEU A 411 22.25 10.24 -16.66
N GLY A 412 23.30 11.07 -16.67
CA GLY A 412 23.71 11.85 -15.52
C GLY A 412 24.13 10.98 -14.33
N ALA A 413 24.62 9.77 -14.60
CA ALA A 413 25.00 8.82 -13.56
C ALA A 413 26.11 9.41 -12.68
N ASN A 414 25.84 9.49 -11.38
CA ASN A 414 26.75 10.08 -10.40
C ASN A 414 26.62 9.36 -9.06
N ILE A 415 27.34 9.83 -8.03
CA ILE A 415 27.31 9.21 -6.69
C ILE A 415 25.89 9.08 -6.09
N LEU A 416 24.95 9.96 -6.46
CA LEU A 416 23.55 9.87 -6.04
C LEU A 416 22.81 8.69 -6.67
N SER A 417 23.25 8.21 -7.85
CA SER A 417 22.68 7.00 -8.47
C SER A 417 22.89 5.77 -7.58
N TYR A 418 24.06 5.67 -6.95
CA TYR A 418 24.35 4.60 -6.00
C TYR A 418 23.49 4.69 -4.73
N ARG A 419 23.32 5.91 -4.19
CA ARG A 419 22.43 6.17 -3.05
C ARG A 419 20.96 5.83 -3.37
N THR A 420 20.53 6.16 -4.57
CA THR A 420 19.17 5.87 -5.07
C THR A 420 18.97 4.36 -5.21
N ALA A 421 19.96 3.63 -5.75
CA ALA A 421 19.95 2.17 -5.78
C ALA A 421 19.97 1.55 -4.37
N ALA A 422 20.65 2.18 -3.42
CA ALA A 422 20.62 1.72 -2.03
C ALA A 422 19.23 1.92 -1.41
N ARG A 423 18.56 3.03 -1.71
CA ARG A 423 17.20 3.34 -1.26
C ARG A 423 16.15 2.38 -1.80
N SER A 424 16.37 1.76 -2.96
CA SER A 424 15.47 0.71 -3.46
C SER A 424 15.64 -0.64 -2.73
N GLY A 425 16.73 -0.81 -1.98
CA GLY A 425 17.02 -2.05 -1.26
C GLY A 425 17.43 -3.22 -2.16
N SER A 426 17.69 -3.00 -3.45
CA SER A 426 18.05 -4.04 -4.41
C SER A 426 19.56 -4.34 -4.39
N VAL A 427 19.96 -5.42 -3.72
CA VAL A 427 21.36 -5.87 -3.66
C VAL A 427 21.90 -6.20 -5.06
N ALA A 428 21.09 -6.82 -5.91
CA ALA A 428 21.49 -7.14 -7.28
C ALA A 428 21.80 -5.87 -8.08
N LEU A 429 20.98 -4.83 -7.92
CA LEU A 429 21.23 -3.53 -8.54
C LEU A 429 22.52 -2.89 -8.02
N LEU A 430 22.71 -2.89 -6.71
CA LEU A 430 23.92 -2.35 -6.08
C LEU A 430 25.21 -3.06 -6.53
N GLN A 431 25.15 -4.38 -6.75
CA GLN A 431 26.26 -5.19 -7.25
C GLN A 431 26.57 -4.94 -8.73
N ALA A 432 25.54 -4.70 -9.55
CA ALA A 432 25.70 -4.52 -10.99
C ALA A 432 26.08 -3.08 -11.39
N LEU A 433 25.63 -2.09 -10.61
CA LEU A 433 25.85 -0.67 -10.86
C LEU A 433 27.30 -0.29 -11.23
N PRO A 434 28.33 -0.83 -10.56
CA PRO A 434 29.73 -0.55 -10.86
C PRO A 434 30.16 -0.94 -12.27
N GLY A 435 29.68 -2.11 -12.74
CA GLY A 435 29.96 -2.60 -14.08
C GLY A 435 29.17 -1.83 -15.14
N LEU A 436 27.97 -1.37 -14.81
CA LEU A 436 27.09 -0.64 -15.72
C LEU A 436 27.52 0.83 -15.91
N LEU A 437 27.99 1.48 -14.85
CA LEU A 437 28.23 2.94 -14.85
C LEU A 437 29.70 3.34 -14.67
N GLY A 438 30.58 2.37 -14.42
CA GLY A 438 32.01 2.59 -14.21
C GLY A 438 32.38 3.15 -12.82
N PRO A 439 33.68 3.43 -12.60
CA PRO A 439 34.21 3.78 -11.29
C PRO A 439 33.76 5.16 -10.77
N ALA A 440 33.28 6.05 -11.64
CA ALA A 440 32.83 7.40 -11.26
C ALA A 440 31.61 7.40 -10.30
N VAL A 441 30.83 6.32 -10.30
CA VAL A 441 29.67 6.14 -9.42
C VAL A 441 30.07 5.50 -8.07
N HIS A 442 31.28 4.96 -7.99
CA HIS A 442 31.87 4.33 -6.81
C HIS A 442 32.61 5.32 -5.90
N GLY A 443 31.97 6.46 -5.61
CA GLY A 443 32.46 7.37 -4.58
C GLY A 443 32.37 6.77 -3.18
N PRO A 444 33.04 7.36 -2.17
CA PRO A 444 32.91 6.91 -0.78
C PRO A 444 31.43 6.89 -0.40
N TYR A 445 30.98 5.75 0.15
CA TYR A 445 29.59 5.34 0.42
C TYR A 445 28.79 6.23 1.39
N HIS A 446 29.11 7.53 1.49
CA HIS A 446 28.46 8.49 2.35
C HIS A 446 26.95 8.52 2.08
N GLY A 447 26.20 8.07 3.09
CA GLY A 447 24.75 8.05 3.09
C GLY A 447 24.11 6.83 2.42
N ALA A 448 24.81 6.04 1.60
CA ALA A 448 24.22 4.88 0.92
C ALA A 448 23.69 3.84 1.91
N LEU A 449 24.40 3.63 3.02
CA LEU A 449 23.92 2.79 4.10
C LEU A 449 22.66 3.36 4.78
N GLY A 450 22.58 4.68 4.96
CA GLY A 450 21.40 5.33 5.51
C GLY A 450 20.20 5.24 4.58
N ASP A 451 20.44 5.34 3.28
CA ASP A 451 19.44 5.10 2.24
C ASP A 451 19.00 3.62 2.22
N ALA A 452 19.92 2.66 2.34
CA ALA A 452 19.55 1.25 2.48
C ALA A 452 18.79 0.96 3.78
N ALA A 453 19.15 1.60 4.89
CA ALA A 453 18.39 1.50 6.14
C ALA A 453 16.98 2.11 5.98
N SER A 454 16.86 3.24 5.26
CA SER A 454 15.56 3.84 4.94
C SER A 454 14.68 2.94 4.07
N SER A 455 15.28 2.13 3.21
CA SER A 455 14.57 1.12 2.42
C SER A 455 13.98 -0.01 3.29
N GLY A 456 14.52 -0.20 4.50
CA GLY A 456 14.19 -1.33 5.38
C GLY A 456 14.69 -2.70 4.90
N CYS A 457 15.55 -2.77 3.87
CA CYS A 457 16.10 -4.04 3.39
C CYS A 457 17.37 -4.42 4.16
N GLU A 458 17.26 -5.36 5.11
CA GLU A 458 18.40 -5.81 5.94
C GLU A 458 19.53 -6.38 5.09
N GLN A 459 19.20 -7.13 4.02
CA GLN A 459 20.18 -7.68 3.09
C GLN A 459 21.00 -6.58 2.38
N ALA A 460 20.36 -5.46 2.00
CA ALA A 460 21.06 -4.34 1.38
C ALA A 460 22.02 -3.65 2.36
N VAL A 461 21.57 -3.46 3.60
CA VAL A 461 22.40 -2.90 4.67
C VAL A 461 23.60 -3.79 4.95
N ASP A 462 23.42 -5.10 5.06
CA ASP A 462 24.52 -6.05 5.27
C ASP A 462 25.51 -6.10 4.11
N TRP A 463 25.00 -6.05 2.88
CA TRP A 463 25.87 -6.04 1.73
C TRP A 463 26.69 -4.74 1.70
N ILE A 464 26.08 -3.55 1.88
CA ILE A 464 26.82 -2.27 1.94
C ILE A 464 27.82 -2.26 3.10
N ALA A 465 27.40 -2.74 4.27
CA ALA A 465 28.23 -2.90 5.46
C ALA A 465 29.49 -3.73 5.20
N SER A 466 29.35 -4.83 4.45
CA SER A 466 30.47 -5.69 4.06
C SER A 466 31.46 -5.00 3.11
N GLN A 467 30.99 -4.03 2.33
CA GLN A 467 31.83 -3.27 1.40
C GLN A 467 32.57 -2.11 2.10
N ASN A 468 31.97 -1.47 3.11
CA ASN A 468 32.57 -0.33 3.79
C ASN A 468 32.19 -0.21 5.28
N PRO A 469 33.03 -0.73 6.20
CA PRO A 469 32.66 -0.84 7.61
C PRO A 469 32.87 0.43 8.46
N SER A 470 33.16 1.60 7.88
CA SER A 470 33.67 2.76 8.64
C SER A 470 32.79 4.03 8.61
N ASN A 471 31.56 4.00 8.09
CA ASN A 471 30.75 5.20 7.89
C ASN A 471 29.24 4.97 8.08
N TRP A 472 28.73 5.15 9.31
CA TRP A 472 27.39 4.66 9.73
C TRP A 472 26.41 5.75 10.18
N ASP A 473 26.77 7.03 10.06
CA ASP A 473 26.22 8.06 10.95
C ASP A 473 24.70 8.26 10.86
N ILE A 474 24.08 8.24 9.67
CA ILE A 474 22.64 8.56 9.52
C ILE A 474 21.69 7.34 9.51
N SER A 475 22.21 6.11 9.59
CA SER A 475 21.39 4.91 9.32
C SER A 475 20.38 4.58 10.42
N PHE A 476 20.70 4.92 11.67
CA PHE A 476 19.75 4.72 12.77
C PHE A 476 18.55 5.65 12.68
N LEU A 477 18.76 6.92 12.31
CA LEU A 477 17.67 7.89 12.17
C LEU A 477 16.62 7.40 11.17
N SER A 478 17.06 6.91 10.00
CA SER A 478 16.18 6.32 9.00
C SER A 478 15.39 5.13 9.55
N ALA A 479 16.05 4.22 10.26
CA ALA A 479 15.40 3.04 10.84
C ALA A 479 14.41 3.42 11.95
N THR A 480 14.74 4.43 12.77
CA THR A 480 13.87 4.96 13.83
C THR A 480 12.65 5.66 13.27
N HIS A 481 12.81 6.50 12.23
CA HIS A 481 11.70 7.15 11.53
C HIS A 481 10.69 6.11 11.01
N ASN A 482 11.19 5.00 10.47
CA ASN A 482 10.39 3.90 9.97
C ASN A 482 9.77 2.99 11.05
N SER A 483 10.09 3.20 12.33
CA SER A 483 9.75 2.25 13.43
C SER A 483 10.14 0.79 13.12
N ASP A 484 11.26 0.62 12.42
CA ASP A 484 11.76 -0.68 11.95
C ASP A 484 12.74 -1.28 12.96
N LEU A 485 12.21 -1.98 13.96
CA LEU A 485 13.00 -2.58 15.03
C LEU A 485 14.02 -3.60 14.51
N SER A 486 13.65 -4.38 13.49
CA SER A 486 14.56 -5.32 12.87
C SER A 486 15.77 -4.61 12.26
N MET A 487 15.55 -3.52 11.53
CA MET A 487 16.64 -2.73 10.97
C MET A 487 17.51 -2.10 12.07
N MET A 488 16.91 -1.55 13.13
CA MET A 488 17.66 -1.00 14.27
C MET A 488 18.52 -2.07 14.96
N GLN A 489 17.98 -3.28 15.18
CA GLN A 489 18.73 -4.42 15.71
C GLN A 489 19.87 -4.83 14.78
N ARG A 490 19.62 -4.84 13.46
CA ARG A 490 20.63 -5.19 12.47
C ARG A 490 21.78 -4.18 12.45
N LEU A 491 21.48 -2.89 12.43
CA LEU A 491 22.47 -1.82 12.51
C LEU A 491 23.30 -1.93 13.80
N ARG A 492 22.67 -2.21 14.94
CA ARG A 492 23.40 -2.44 16.21
C ARG A 492 24.34 -3.64 16.13
N LYS A 493 23.92 -4.75 15.52
CA LYS A 493 24.78 -5.94 15.32
C LYS A 493 25.96 -5.67 14.41
N LEU A 494 25.82 -4.78 13.43
CA LEU A 494 26.90 -4.34 12.54
C LEU A 494 27.89 -3.38 13.22
N GLY A 495 27.69 -3.05 14.49
CA GLY A 495 28.54 -2.12 15.22
C GLY A 495 28.31 -0.66 14.83
N CYS A 496 27.21 -0.37 14.12
CA CYS A 496 26.76 1.00 13.95
C CYS A 496 26.57 1.57 15.36
N ARG A 497 27.28 2.65 15.67
CA ARG A 497 27.07 3.34 16.93
C ARG A 497 25.85 4.23 16.77
N TRP A 498 24.99 4.26 17.79
CA TRP A 498 24.07 5.37 17.99
C TRP A 498 24.92 6.63 18.15
N GLY A 499 25.09 7.34 17.03
CA GLY A 499 25.76 8.62 16.84
C GLY A 499 26.92 9.04 17.76
N ARG A 500 28.02 9.46 17.12
CA ARG A 500 28.71 10.71 17.50
C ARG A 500 27.85 11.97 17.17
N GLN A 501 26.54 11.81 17.04
CA GLN A 501 25.67 12.80 16.41
C GLN A 501 25.16 13.86 17.37
N ASP A 502 24.94 15.05 16.79
CA ASP A 502 24.33 16.22 17.40
C ASP A 502 23.01 15.85 18.10
N PRO A 503 22.82 16.18 19.40
CA PRO A 503 21.57 16.01 20.14
C PRO A 503 20.31 16.48 19.40
N LYS A 504 20.44 17.41 18.44
CA LYS A 504 19.32 17.89 17.63
C LYS A 504 18.67 16.83 16.74
N HIS A 505 19.45 16.00 16.04
CA HIS A 505 18.88 14.93 15.20
C HIS A 505 18.13 13.90 16.03
N LEU A 506 18.50 13.78 17.30
CA LEU A 506 17.89 12.90 18.27
C LEU A 506 16.55 13.44 18.76
N ALA A 507 16.49 14.72 19.10
CA ALA A 507 15.25 15.43 19.42
C ALA A 507 14.29 15.43 18.21
N GLU A 508 14.83 15.57 16.99
CA GLU A 508 14.06 15.44 15.76
C GLU A 508 13.50 14.03 15.55
N ALA A 509 14.31 12.98 15.76
CA ALA A 509 13.81 11.60 15.70
C ALA A 509 12.76 11.32 16.78
N ALA A 510 12.92 11.87 17.98
CA ALA A 510 11.96 11.67 19.07
C ALA A 510 10.65 12.46 18.88
N SER A 511 10.71 13.67 18.31
CA SER A 511 9.52 14.51 18.03
C SER A 511 8.72 14.00 16.82
N ARG A 512 9.40 13.48 15.80
CA ARG A 512 8.74 12.89 14.61
C ARG A 512 8.21 11.48 14.82
N VAL A 513 8.52 10.83 15.94
CA VAL A 513 8.00 9.51 16.30
C VAL A 513 7.01 9.61 17.45
N PRO A 514 5.75 10.03 17.20
CA PRO A 514 4.66 9.87 18.17
C PRO A 514 4.38 8.41 18.55
N ALA A 515 4.91 7.44 17.78
CA ALA A 515 4.28 6.11 17.68
C ALA A 515 5.11 4.92 18.20
N SER A 516 6.33 5.06 18.71
CA SER A 516 6.98 3.88 19.31
C SER A 516 7.81 4.22 20.53
N ALA A 517 7.09 4.43 21.64
CA ALA A 517 7.66 4.23 22.98
C ALA A 517 8.48 2.93 23.05
N SER A 518 8.10 1.90 22.28
CA SER A 518 8.83 0.65 22.07
C SER A 518 10.18 0.80 21.34
N ALA A 519 10.26 1.59 20.27
CA ALA A 519 11.55 1.82 19.58
C ALA A 519 12.46 2.71 20.39
N LEU A 520 11.89 3.74 21.04
CA LEU A 520 12.63 4.55 22.00
C LEU A 520 13.10 3.70 23.17
N SER A 521 12.25 2.87 23.79
CA SER A 521 12.62 1.98 24.90
C SER A 521 13.69 0.96 24.49
N TRP A 522 13.56 0.37 23.30
CA TRP A 522 14.56 -0.54 22.74
C TRP A 522 15.88 0.20 22.49
N ALA A 523 15.81 1.43 21.97
CA ALA A 523 16.98 2.28 21.82
C ALA A 523 17.58 2.68 23.18
N MET A 524 16.83 2.68 24.29
CA MET A 524 17.32 3.00 25.65
C MET A 524 18.03 1.84 26.37
N GLU A 525 18.01 0.61 25.85
CA GLU A 525 18.68 -0.55 26.49
C GLU A 525 20.20 -0.37 26.60
N PRO A 526 20.88 -0.96 27.60
CA PRO A 526 22.21 -0.53 28.08
C PRO A 526 23.27 -0.33 26.99
N GLY A 527 23.94 0.84 27.06
CA GLY A 527 24.91 1.35 26.08
C GLY A 527 24.64 2.78 25.60
N VAL A 528 23.59 3.41 26.13
CA VAL A 528 23.07 4.70 25.69
C VAL A 528 23.72 5.83 26.50
N PRO A 529 24.25 6.89 25.85
CA PRO A 529 24.84 8.02 26.56
C PRO A 529 23.82 8.68 27.50
N ALA A 530 24.25 9.08 28.71
CA ALA A 530 23.38 9.74 29.70
C ALA A 530 22.64 11.00 29.17
N SER A 531 23.11 11.60 28.07
CA SER A 531 22.43 12.68 27.36
C SER A 531 21.10 12.27 26.71
N TRP A 532 20.84 10.97 26.55
CA TRP A 532 19.60 10.44 25.99
C TRP A 532 18.41 10.57 26.93
N GLU A 533 18.58 10.30 28.23
CA GLU A 533 17.48 10.45 29.20
C GLU A 533 17.01 11.91 29.26
N ALA A 534 17.97 12.85 29.18
CA ALA A 534 17.68 14.28 29.08
C ALA A 534 16.95 14.62 27.78
N ALA A 535 17.43 14.16 26.62
CA ALA A 535 16.80 14.42 25.33
C ALA A 535 15.41 13.75 25.18
N ALA A 536 15.23 12.54 25.72
CA ALA A 536 13.94 11.85 25.74
C ALA A 536 12.95 12.53 26.69
N ALA A 537 13.42 13.06 27.83
CA ALA A 537 12.60 13.87 28.72
C ALA A 537 12.20 15.20 28.06
N GLU A 538 13.12 15.85 27.34
CA GLU A 538 12.88 17.07 26.57
C GLU A 538 11.86 16.84 25.45
N ALA A 539 12.02 15.79 24.63
CA ALA A 539 11.08 15.44 23.57
C ALA A 539 9.67 15.12 24.12
N ARG A 540 9.58 14.44 25.27
CA ARG A 540 8.28 14.20 25.94
C ARG A 540 7.66 15.51 26.45
N ALA A 541 8.47 16.43 26.96
CA ALA A 541 8.00 17.73 27.41
C ALA A 541 7.52 18.58 26.23
N GLU A 542 8.22 18.54 25.11
CA GLU A 542 7.84 19.24 23.86
C GLU A 542 6.56 18.67 23.26
N ALA A 543 6.43 17.33 23.14
CA ALA A 543 5.21 16.69 22.68
C ALA A 543 4.00 17.03 23.57
N LYS A 544 4.20 17.06 24.90
CA LYS A 544 3.18 17.49 25.86
C LYS A 544 2.83 18.96 25.66
N ALA A 545 3.81 19.83 25.45
CA ALA A 545 3.60 21.26 25.22
C ALA A 545 2.85 21.51 23.90
N GLN A 546 3.15 20.75 22.85
CA GLN A 546 2.44 20.82 21.57
C GLN A 546 0.99 20.37 21.72
N ALA A 547 0.72 19.24 22.40
CA ALA A 547 -0.64 18.80 22.68
C ALA A 547 -1.42 19.83 23.52
N GLU A 548 -0.79 20.46 24.52
CA GLU A 548 -1.40 21.54 25.29
C GLU A 548 -1.65 22.81 24.44
N ALA A 549 -0.77 23.14 23.50
CA ALA A 549 -0.92 24.27 22.59
C ALA A 549 -2.06 24.04 21.58
N GLU A 550 -2.15 22.84 21.01
CA GLU A 550 -3.25 22.42 20.13
C GLU A 550 -4.59 22.45 20.87
N ALA A 551 -4.65 21.92 22.09
CA ALA A 551 -5.85 21.98 22.93
C ALA A 551 -6.29 23.43 23.25
N ARG A 552 -5.33 24.35 23.49
CA ARG A 552 -5.63 25.78 23.68
C ARG A 552 -6.13 26.44 22.40
N ALA A 553 -5.52 26.14 21.26
CA ALA A 553 -5.94 26.66 19.96
C ALA A 553 -7.37 26.18 19.61
N GLU A 554 -7.69 24.91 19.88
CA GLU A 554 -9.04 24.37 19.70
C GLU A 554 -10.05 25.03 20.66
N ALA A 555 -9.70 25.20 21.93
CA ALA A 555 -10.55 25.90 22.91
C ALA A 555 -10.82 27.36 22.50
N GLU A 556 -9.82 28.06 21.93
CA GLU A 556 -10.01 29.41 21.42
C GLU A 556 -10.91 29.44 20.18
N ARG A 557 -10.73 28.51 19.24
CA ARG A 557 -11.62 28.34 18.09
C ARG A 557 -13.07 28.10 18.54
N ALA A 558 -13.28 27.24 19.55
CA ALA A 558 -14.60 26.99 20.14
C ALA A 558 -15.19 28.25 20.80
N ARG A 559 -14.37 29.02 21.52
CA ARG A 559 -14.80 30.30 22.14
C ARG A 559 -15.19 31.35 21.10
N ARG A 560 -14.53 31.40 19.94
CA ARG A 560 -14.88 32.30 18.84
C ARG A 560 -16.16 31.90 18.10
N ARG A 561 -16.52 30.60 18.12
CA ARG A 561 -17.78 30.11 17.52
C ARG A 561 -19.02 30.46 18.36
N ARG A 562 -18.93 30.40 19.70
CA ARG A 562 -20.08 30.66 20.60
C ARG A 562 -20.80 32.01 20.36
N PRO A 563 -20.12 33.15 20.16
CA PRO A 563 -20.80 34.42 19.88
C PRO A 563 -21.54 34.44 18.54
N LEU A 564 -21.03 33.73 17.53
CA LEU A 564 -21.67 33.66 16.20
C LEU A 564 -22.96 32.85 16.26
N GLU A 565 -22.99 31.79 17.07
CA GLU A 565 -24.18 30.98 17.35
C GLU A 565 -25.17 31.73 18.25
N ALA A 566 -24.68 32.36 19.33
CA ALA A 566 -25.52 33.11 20.27
C ALA A 566 -26.12 34.40 19.67
N ALA A 567 -25.47 35.00 18.66
CA ALA A 567 -25.99 36.16 17.96
C ALA A 567 -27.20 35.83 17.06
N GLY A 568 -27.59 34.55 16.92
CA GLY A 568 -28.77 34.16 16.15
C GLY A 568 -28.74 34.66 14.70
N VAL A 569 -27.55 34.97 14.17
CA VAL A 569 -27.34 35.26 12.76
C VAL A 569 -27.36 33.91 12.06
N SER A 570 -28.55 33.30 12.04
CA SER A 570 -28.87 32.22 11.13
C SER A 570 -28.42 32.71 9.75
N GLY A 571 -27.45 32.02 9.15
CA GLY A 571 -26.99 32.32 7.79
C GLY A 571 -28.14 32.34 6.78
N GLU A 572 -29.30 31.82 7.16
CA GLU A 572 -30.57 31.87 6.46
C GLU A 572 -31.17 33.28 6.37
N ALA A 573 -31.02 34.13 7.40
CA ALA A 573 -31.48 35.52 7.34
C ALA A 573 -30.64 36.34 6.35
N ALA A 574 -29.31 36.17 6.36
CA ALA A 574 -28.41 36.82 5.40
C ALA A 574 -28.57 36.27 3.97
N ARG A 575 -28.81 34.95 3.80
CA ARG A 575 -29.13 34.35 2.50
C ARG A 575 -30.49 34.82 1.97
N ASN A 576 -31.50 34.95 2.82
CA ASN A 576 -32.81 35.47 2.43
C ASN A 576 -32.75 36.96 2.08
N GLN A 577 -31.88 37.74 2.73
CA GLN A 577 -31.66 39.14 2.37
C GLN A 577 -30.96 39.27 1.01
N ARG A 578 -29.97 38.40 0.71
CA ARG A 578 -29.31 38.32 -0.60
C ARG A 578 -30.16 37.74 -1.72
N ARG A 579 -31.20 36.94 -1.42
CA ARG A 579 -32.17 36.48 -2.41
C ARG A 579 -33.26 37.51 -2.74
N ARG A 580 -33.40 38.54 -1.89
CA ARG A 580 -34.39 39.61 -2.06
C ARG A 580 -33.80 40.90 -2.66
N ALA A 581 -32.48 41.04 -2.64
CA ALA A 581 -31.74 42.03 -3.41
C ALA A 581 -31.36 41.43 -4.76
#